data_AF-A0A9D5XYP7-F1
#
_entry.id   AF-A0A9D5XYP7-F1
#
_cell.length_a   1.000
_cell.length_b   1.000
_cell.length_c   1.000
_cell.angle_alpha   90.00
_cell.angle_beta   90.00
_cell.angle_gamma   90.00
#
_symmetry.space_group_name_H-M   'P 1'
#
loop_
_entity.id
_entity.type
_entity.pdbx_description
1 polymer ?
#
loop_
_entity_poly.entity_id
_entity_poly.type
_entity_poly.pdbx_seq_one_letter_code
_entity_poly.pdbx_strand_id
1 'polypeptide(L)'
;MNLYKQAEATEKQFIATLFKGERRALHIEKRLLNRKRFNRFLRILGPGLVTGAADDDPSGIATYSQAGAGFGYMLLWAFPVMYPLLLAVQESCARIGAVTGKGLAAVLKDNYSRKLLYASVGLVVIANTINIGADLGAMAAALQSLTSRVN
;
A
#
# COMPACT_ATOMS: atom_id res chain seq x y z
N MET A 1 -50.68 47.81 -10.21
CA MET A 1 -49.87 47.31 -9.07
C MET A 1 -49.63 45.79 -9.10
N ASN A 2 -50.55 44.94 -9.60
CA ASN A 2 -50.43 43.48 -9.53
C ASN A 2 -49.49 42.82 -10.56
N LEU A 3 -49.42 43.33 -11.79
CA LEU A 3 -48.55 42.76 -12.84
C LEU A 3 -47.04 42.91 -12.54
N TYR A 4 -46.65 44.05 -11.96
CA TYR A 4 -45.25 44.32 -11.58
C TYR A 4 -44.75 43.36 -10.48
N LYS A 5 -45.56 43.13 -9.45
CA LYS A 5 -45.22 42.18 -8.36
C LYS A 5 -45.08 40.74 -8.86
N GLN A 6 -45.86 40.36 -9.88
CA GLN A 6 -45.81 39.02 -10.46
C GLN A 6 -44.57 38.83 -11.34
N ALA A 7 -44.16 39.86 -12.08
CA ALA A 7 -42.89 39.86 -12.82
C ALA A 7 -41.69 39.71 -11.85
N GLU A 8 -41.67 40.48 -10.77
CA GLU A 8 -40.60 40.44 -9.76
C GLU A 8 -40.53 39.08 -9.02
N ALA A 9 -41.68 38.46 -8.75
CA ALA A 9 -41.73 37.12 -8.16
C ALA A 9 -41.19 36.03 -9.12
N THR A 10 -41.50 36.17 -10.41
CA THR A 10 -41.03 35.25 -11.46
C THR A 10 -39.51 35.39 -11.65
N GLU A 11 -38.99 36.61 -11.65
CA GLU A 11 -37.56 36.89 -11.72
C GLU A 11 -36.81 36.31 -10.51
N LYS A 12 -37.33 36.50 -9.29
CA LYS A 12 -36.75 35.91 -8.07
C LYS A 12 -36.75 34.39 -8.10
N GLN A 13 -37.80 33.75 -8.62
CA GLN A 13 -37.86 32.29 -8.79
C GLN A 13 -36.87 31.78 -9.84
N PHE A 14 -36.73 32.51 -10.95
CA PHE A 14 -35.77 32.17 -11.99
C PHE A 14 -34.33 32.28 -11.47
N ILE A 15 -33.99 33.39 -10.81
CA ILE A 15 -32.68 33.62 -10.18
C ILE A 15 -32.40 32.55 -9.11
N ALA A 16 -33.36 32.22 -8.24
CA ALA A 16 -33.20 31.18 -7.24
C ALA A 16 -32.95 29.78 -7.86
N THR A 17 -33.57 29.50 -9.01
CA THR A 17 -33.39 28.24 -9.74
C THR A 17 -32.01 28.16 -10.39
N LEU A 18 -31.53 29.25 -11.01
CA LEU A 18 -30.17 29.34 -11.55
C LEU A 18 -29.11 29.16 -10.47
N PHE A 19 -29.22 29.89 -9.35
CA PHE A 19 -28.30 29.75 -8.21
C PHE A 19 -28.28 28.32 -7.63
N LYS A 20 -29.45 27.66 -7.57
CA LYS A 20 -29.55 26.27 -7.12
C LYS A 20 -28.86 25.31 -8.10
N GLY A 21 -28.94 25.59 -9.40
CA GLY A 21 -28.23 24.88 -10.47
C GLY A 21 -26.72 24.99 -10.33
N GLU A 22 -26.18 26.20 -10.21
CA GLU A 22 -24.74 26.45 -10.05
C GLU A 22 -24.18 25.81 -8.76
N ARG A 23 -24.89 25.94 -7.64
CA ARG A 23 -24.49 25.30 -6.37
C ARG A 23 -24.41 23.77 -6.48
N ARG A 24 -25.34 23.14 -7.23
CA ARG A 24 -25.29 21.69 -7.49
C ARG A 24 -24.10 21.32 -8.36
N ALA A 25 -23.81 22.10 -9.41
CA ALA A 25 -22.67 21.88 -10.30
C ALA A 25 -21.35 21.92 -9.52
N LEU A 26 -21.15 22.95 -8.68
CA LEU A 26 -19.98 23.09 -7.79
C LEU A 26 -19.85 21.93 -6.80
N HIS A 27 -20.96 21.42 -6.26
CA HIS A 27 -20.93 20.31 -5.32
C HIS A 27 -20.54 18.99 -6.01
N ILE A 28 -21.03 18.76 -7.22
CA ILE A 28 -20.67 17.60 -8.05
C ILE A 28 -19.18 17.68 -8.43
N GLU A 29 -18.72 18.83 -8.89
CA GLU A 29 -17.31 19.05 -9.25
C GLU A 29 -16.38 18.79 -8.07
N LYS A 30 -16.69 19.33 -6.88
CA LYS A 30 -15.93 19.06 -5.64
C LYS A 30 -15.89 17.57 -5.31
N ARG A 31 -17.01 16.85 -5.45
CA ARG A 31 -17.05 15.39 -5.24
C ARG A 31 -16.20 14.62 -6.24
N LEU A 32 -16.24 15.00 -7.52
CA LEU A 32 -15.41 14.39 -8.56
C LEU A 32 -13.91 14.65 -8.33
N LEU A 33 -13.55 15.86 -7.92
CA LEU A 33 -12.17 16.22 -7.54
C LEU A 33 -11.70 15.41 -6.33
N ASN A 34 -12.52 15.28 -5.29
CA ASN A 34 -12.19 14.45 -4.12
C ASN A 34 -12.01 12.97 -4.51
N ARG A 35 -12.89 12.42 -5.35
CA ARG A 35 -12.75 11.04 -5.85
C ARG A 35 -11.46 10.86 -6.66
N LYS A 36 -11.13 11.81 -7.53
CA LYS A 36 -9.85 11.79 -8.29
C LYS A 36 -8.63 11.85 -7.35
N ARG A 37 -8.66 12.70 -6.32
CA ARG A 37 -7.59 12.80 -5.31
C ARG A 37 -7.45 11.50 -4.52
N PHE A 38 -8.55 10.92 -4.06
CA PHE A 38 -8.55 9.65 -3.33
C PHE A 38 -8.00 8.50 -4.19
N ASN A 39 -8.46 8.37 -5.44
CA ASN A 39 -7.94 7.35 -6.35
C ASN A 39 -6.45 7.54 -6.63
N ARG A 40 -5.98 8.78 -6.76
CA ARG A 40 -4.54 9.08 -6.93
C ARG A 40 -3.75 8.65 -5.69
N PHE A 41 -4.27 8.94 -4.49
CA PHE A 41 -3.65 8.56 -3.23
C PHE A 41 -3.52 7.03 -3.10
N LEU A 42 -4.61 6.28 -3.37
CA LEU A 42 -4.57 4.81 -3.37
C LEU A 42 -3.56 4.25 -4.38
N ARG A 43 -3.45 4.86 -5.56
CA ARG A 43 -2.47 4.43 -6.57
C ARG A 43 -1.02 4.63 -6.12
N ILE A 44 -0.75 5.69 -5.35
CA ILE A 44 0.59 5.98 -4.81
C ILE A 44 0.90 5.08 -3.61
N LEU A 45 -0.08 4.80 -2.75
CA LEU A 45 0.09 3.90 -1.61
C LEU A 45 0.22 2.43 -2.00
N GLY A 46 -0.42 2.02 -3.10
CA GLY A 46 -0.52 0.61 -3.51
C GLY A 46 0.80 -0.16 -3.46
N PRO A 47 1.88 0.30 -4.11
CA PRO A 47 3.17 -0.39 -4.10
C PRO A 47 3.77 -0.54 -2.69
N GLY A 48 3.65 0.48 -1.84
CA GLY A 48 4.14 0.44 -0.46
C GLY A 48 3.33 -0.51 0.41
N LEU A 49 2.00 -0.49 0.28
CA LEU A 49 1.11 -1.41 0.99
C LEU A 49 1.35 -2.87 0.60
N VAL A 50 1.53 -3.15 -0.69
CA VAL A 50 1.82 -4.51 -1.18
C VAL A 50 3.18 -4.99 -0.67
N THR A 51 4.18 -4.12 -0.65
CA THR A 51 5.52 -4.47 -0.13
C THR A 51 5.48 -4.73 1.38
N GLY A 52 4.78 -3.90 2.15
CA GLY A 52 4.60 -4.13 3.59
C GLY A 52 3.85 -5.42 3.89
N ALA A 53 2.74 -5.67 3.18
CA ALA A 53 1.99 -6.92 3.34
C ALA A 53 2.78 -8.17 2.92
N ALA A 54 3.79 -8.02 2.04
CA ALA A 54 4.68 -9.10 1.67
C ALA A 54 5.81 -9.36 2.69
N ASP A 55 6.16 -8.36 3.51
CA ASP A 55 7.19 -8.48 4.56
C ASP A 55 6.63 -9.19 5.81
N ASP A 56 5.33 -9.07 6.07
CA ASP A 56 4.60 -9.73 7.15
C ASP A 56 4.08 -11.14 6.75
N ASP A 57 4.97 -12.00 6.28
CA ASP A 57 4.64 -13.38 5.89
C ASP A 57 4.44 -14.32 7.10
N PRO A 58 3.71 -15.45 6.96
CA PRO A 58 3.47 -16.40 8.05
C PRO A 58 4.76 -16.91 8.71
N SER A 59 5.81 -17.17 7.92
CA SER A 59 7.11 -17.61 8.41
C SER A 59 7.81 -16.53 9.23
N GLY A 60 7.71 -15.28 8.81
CA GLY A 60 8.13 -14.14 9.59
C GLY A 60 7.39 -14.07 10.92
N ILE A 61 6.05 -14.01 10.90
CA ILE A 61 5.23 -13.94 12.13
C ILE A 61 5.59 -15.07 13.10
N ALA A 62 5.80 -16.29 12.60
CA ALA A 62 6.25 -17.41 13.40
C ALA A 62 7.65 -17.21 14.00
N THR A 63 8.58 -16.64 13.24
CA THR A 63 9.96 -16.38 13.68
C THR A 63 10.01 -15.32 14.79
N TYR A 64 9.37 -14.17 14.58
CA TYR A 64 9.38 -13.12 15.61
C TYR A 64 8.50 -13.50 16.82
N SER A 65 7.46 -14.33 16.65
CA SER A 65 6.70 -14.89 17.78
C SER A 65 7.54 -15.86 18.60
N GLN A 66 8.32 -16.74 17.96
CA GLN A 66 9.25 -17.63 18.66
C GLN A 66 10.36 -16.87 19.37
N ALA A 67 10.95 -15.87 18.69
CA ALA A 67 11.95 -14.99 19.29
C ALA A 67 11.37 -14.18 20.46
N GLY A 68 10.13 -13.68 20.34
CA GLY A 68 9.43 -12.97 21.40
C GLY A 68 9.11 -13.88 22.60
N ALA A 69 8.73 -15.13 22.36
CA ALA A 69 8.52 -16.11 23.43
C ALA A 69 9.83 -16.49 24.15
N GLY A 70 10.95 -16.57 23.42
CA GLY A 70 12.25 -16.93 23.97
C GLY A 70 12.99 -15.78 24.68
N PHE A 71 12.94 -14.58 24.12
CA PHE A 71 13.72 -13.42 24.58
C PHE A 71 12.87 -12.33 25.25
N GLY A 72 11.54 -12.45 25.24
CA GLY A 72 10.64 -11.42 25.74
C GLY A 72 10.90 -10.07 25.07
N TYR A 73 11.09 -9.04 25.90
CA TYR A 73 11.35 -7.67 25.44
C TYR A 73 12.82 -7.34 25.20
N MET A 74 13.75 -8.30 25.38
CA MET A 74 15.20 -8.04 25.25
C MET A 74 15.62 -7.60 23.84
N LEU A 75 14.83 -7.88 22.80
CA LEU A 75 15.13 -7.48 21.42
C LEU A 75 14.55 -6.12 21.02
N LEU A 76 13.72 -5.48 21.86
CA LEU A 76 13.05 -4.22 21.50
C LEU A 76 14.02 -3.07 21.23
N TRP A 77 15.19 -3.05 21.87
CA TRP A 77 16.19 -2.01 21.64
C TRP A 77 16.79 -2.05 20.22
N ALA A 78 16.68 -3.18 19.51
CA ALA A 78 17.11 -3.28 18.12
C ALA A 78 16.18 -2.54 17.16
N PHE A 79 14.90 -2.39 17.51
CA PHE A 79 13.88 -1.73 16.69
C PHE A 79 14.28 -0.31 16.25
N PRO A 80 14.69 0.63 17.14
CA PRO A 80 15.09 1.98 16.73
C PRO A 80 16.29 2.02 15.78
N VAL A 81 17.09 0.96 15.68
CA VAL A 81 18.22 0.85 14.74
C VAL A 81 17.78 0.19 13.44
N MET A 82 17.03 -0.91 13.51
CA MET A 82 16.61 -1.68 12.34
C MET A 82 15.53 -0.97 11.52
N TYR A 83 14.61 -0.27 12.17
CA TYR A 83 13.52 0.44 11.50
C TYR A 83 13.99 1.53 10.53
N PRO A 84 14.87 2.49 10.90
CA PRO A 84 15.37 3.47 9.94
C PRO A 84 16.22 2.85 8.82
N LEU A 85 16.95 1.76 9.12
CA LEU A 85 17.71 1.03 8.10
C LEU A 85 16.79 0.38 7.06
N LEU A 86 15.73 -0.28 7.51
CA LEU A 86 14.70 -0.86 6.64
C LEU A 86 14.05 0.22 5.78
N LEU A 87 13.66 1.35 6.39
CA LEU A 87 13.09 2.48 5.65
C LEU A 87 14.03 3.02 4.58
N ALA A 88 15.34 3.14 4.87
CA ALA A 88 16.33 3.61 3.89
C ALA A 88 16.45 2.66 2.68
N VAL A 89 16.42 1.35 2.92
CA VAL A 89 16.44 0.33 1.85
C VAL A 89 15.16 0.41 1.01
N GLN A 90 13.99 0.48 1.65
CA GLN A 90 12.70 0.55 0.94
C GLN A 90 12.56 1.86 0.14
N GLU A 91 13.00 2.98 0.70
CA GLU A 91 13.04 4.28 0.01
C GLU A 91 13.96 4.24 -1.21
N SER A 92 15.14 3.63 -1.08
CA SER A 92 16.08 3.46 -2.20
C SER A 92 15.48 2.63 -3.32
N CYS A 93 14.86 1.49 -2.99
CA CYS A 93 14.16 0.63 -3.95
C CYS A 93 13.00 1.36 -4.63
N ALA A 94 12.18 2.07 -3.86
CA ALA A 94 11.06 2.84 -4.38
C ALA A 94 11.53 3.97 -5.31
N ARG A 95 12.60 4.68 -4.95
CA ARG A 95 13.20 5.75 -5.76
C ARG A 95 13.76 5.20 -7.08
N ILE A 96 14.49 4.08 -7.04
CA ILE A 96 15.00 3.42 -8.25
C ILE A 96 13.83 3.02 -9.16
N GLY A 97 12.79 2.39 -8.62
CA GLY A 97 11.61 2.00 -9.39
C GLY A 97 10.86 3.20 -9.97
N ALA A 98 10.71 4.28 -9.21
CA ALA A 98 10.03 5.50 -9.64
C ALA A 98 10.79 6.26 -10.73
N VAL A 99 12.13 6.32 -10.66
CA VAL A 99 12.97 7.04 -11.64
C VAL A 99 13.16 6.22 -12.91
N THR A 100 13.41 4.91 -12.79
CA THR A 100 13.73 4.05 -13.94
C THR A 100 12.50 3.45 -14.62
N GLY A 101 11.36 3.37 -13.93
CA GLY A 101 10.18 2.65 -14.40
C GLY A 101 10.38 1.14 -14.53
N LYS A 102 11.48 0.61 -13.97
CA LYS A 102 11.91 -0.78 -14.11
C LYS A 102 12.10 -1.42 -12.73
N GLY A 103 11.91 -2.74 -12.66
CA GLY A 103 12.24 -3.52 -11.46
C GLY A 103 13.76 -3.65 -11.27
N LEU A 104 14.18 -3.97 -10.05
CA LEU A 104 15.61 -4.05 -9.67
C LEU A 104 16.42 -4.97 -10.60
N ALA A 105 15.88 -6.13 -10.97
CA ALA A 105 16.54 -7.07 -11.88
C ALA A 105 16.72 -6.52 -13.30
N ALA A 106 15.76 -5.73 -13.79
CA ALA A 106 15.86 -5.09 -15.10
C ALA A 106 16.92 -3.96 -15.07
N VAL A 107 16.97 -3.17 -13.99
CA VAL A 107 18.02 -2.17 -13.78
C VAL A 107 19.40 -2.83 -13.70
N LEU A 108 19.50 -3.98 -13.00
CA LEU A 108 20.74 -4.73 -12.87
C LEU A 108 21.21 -5.29 -14.22
N LYS A 109 20.28 -5.79 -15.04
CA LYS A 109 20.56 -6.28 -16.40
C LYS A 109 21.11 -5.18 -17.30
N ASP A 110 20.61 -3.95 -17.17
CA ASP A 110 20.99 -2.83 -18.03
C ASP A 110 22.35 -2.21 -17.63
N ASN A 111 22.72 -2.28 -16.35
CA ASN A 111 23.89 -1.55 -15.82
C ASN A 111 25.06 -2.45 -15.37
N TYR A 112 24.85 -3.76 -15.20
CA TYR A 112 25.86 -4.67 -14.63
C TYR A 112 26.11 -5.90 -15.51
N SER A 113 27.22 -6.59 -15.24
CA SER A 113 27.59 -7.81 -15.96
C SER A 113 26.57 -8.94 -15.74
N ARG A 114 26.42 -9.80 -16.74
CA ARG A 114 25.48 -10.95 -16.69
C ARG A 114 25.72 -11.88 -15.50
N LYS A 115 26.97 -12.00 -15.02
CA LYS A 115 27.31 -12.82 -13.85
C LYS A 115 26.64 -12.31 -12.58
N LEU A 116 26.71 -11.00 -12.32
CA LEU A 116 26.03 -10.40 -11.17
C LEU A 116 24.52 -10.55 -11.28
N LEU A 117 23.96 -10.33 -12.48
CA LEU A 117 22.52 -10.52 -12.70
C LEU A 117 22.06 -11.93 -12.33
N TYR A 118 22.70 -12.96 -12.89
CA TYR A 118 22.31 -14.35 -12.61
C TYR A 118 22.55 -14.73 -11.16
N ALA A 119 23.63 -14.24 -10.54
CA ALA A 119 23.90 -14.48 -9.12
C ALA A 119 22.81 -13.86 -8.22
N SER A 120 22.46 -12.58 -8.42
CA SER A 120 21.42 -11.91 -7.65
C SER A 120 20.05 -12.54 -7.86
N VAL A 121 19.66 -12.82 -9.11
CA VAL A 121 18.38 -13.49 -9.40
C VAL A 121 18.35 -14.89 -8.79
N GLY A 122 19.44 -15.65 -8.91
CA GLY A 122 19.54 -16.99 -8.33
C GLY A 122 19.37 -16.96 -6.80
N LEU A 123 20.02 -15.99 -6.12
CA LEU A 123 19.88 -15.81 -4.69
C LEU A 123 18.44 -15.48 -4.29
N VAL A 124 17.78 -14.57 -5.01
CA VAL A 124 16.36 -14.22 -4.77
C VAL A 124 15.45 -15.44 -4.98
N VAL A 125 15.67 -16.24 -6.02
CA VAL A 125 14.88 -17.45 -6.27
C VAL A 125 15.03 -18.46 -5.13
N ILE A 126 16.26 -18.70 -4.67
CA ILE A 126 16.53 -19.62 -3.55
C ILE A 126 15.86 -19.10 -2.27
N ALA A 127 16.05 -17.82 -1.93
CA ALA A 127 15.47 -17.21 -0.74
C ALA A 127 13.94 -17.31 -0.75
N ASN A 128 13.29 -16.91 -1.85
CA ASN A 128 11.83 -16.97 -1.98
C ASN A 128 11.30 -18.41 -1.93
N THR A 129 12.05 -19.39 -2.47
CA THR A 129 11.66 -20.81 -2.40
C THR A 129 11.67 -21.31 -0.96
N ILE A 130 12.69 -20.92 -0.18
CA ILE A 130 12.77 -21.25 1.25
C ILE A 130 11.62 -20.60 2.02
N ASN A 131 11.33 -19.31 1.77
CA ASN A 131 10.21 -18.60 2.42
C ASN A 131 8.87 -19.29 2.14
N ILE A 132 8.58 -19.65 0.89
CA ILE A 132 7.34 -20.37 0.55
C ILE A 132 7.25 -21.70 1.32
N GLY A 133 8.36 -22.44 1.44
CA GLY A 133 8.39 -23.67 2.24
C GLY A 133 8.10 -23.42 3.72
N ALA A 134 8.69 -22.37 4.30
CA ALA A 134 8.46 -21.99 5.69
C ALA A 134 7.02 -21.50 5.94
N ASP A 135 6.46 -20.72 5.02
CA ASP A 135 5.07 -20.23 5.09
C ASP A 135 4.07 -21.39 5.09
N LEU A 136 4.26 -22.37 4.20
CA LEU A 136 3.42 -23.58 4.16
C LEU A 136 3.48 -24.34 5.49
N GLY A 137 4.67 -24.47 6.09
CA GLY A 137 4.84 -25.09 7.41
C GLY A 137 4.14 -24.31 8.52
N ALA A 138 4.31 -22.99 8.56
CA ALA A 138 3.67 -22.12 9.55
C ALA A 138 2.13 -22.13 9.43
N MET A 139 1.60 -22.07 8.21
CA MET A 139 0.16 -22.16 7.94
C MET A 139 -0.41 -23.52 8.34
N ALA A 140 0.31 -24.63 8.06
CA ALA A 140 -0.11 -25.96 8.48
C ALA A 140 -0.18 -26.09 10.01
N ALA A 141 0.82 -25.57 10.73
CA ALA A 141 0.83 -25.54 12.19
C ALA A 141 -0.32 -24.69 12.76
N ALA A 142 -0.57 -23.52 12.17
CA ALA A 142 -1.68 -22.65 12.57
C ALA A 142 -3.04 -23.33 12.36
N LEU A 143 -3.24 -23.99 11.22
CA LEU A 143 -4.46 -24.74 10.93
C LEU A 143 -4.66 -25.91 11.91
N GLN A 144 -3.60 -26.67 12.20
CA GLN A 144 -3.66 -27.76 13.17
C GLN A 144 -4.06 -27.27 14.56
N SER A 145 -3.51 -26.14 15.02
CA SER A 145 -3.87 -25.51 16.30
C SER A 145 -5.34 -25.07 16.36
N LEU A 146 -5.88 -24.59 15.24
CA LEU A 146 -7.28 -24.21 15.16
C LEU A 146 -8.19 -25.44 15.19
N THR A 147 -7.89 -26.48 14.41
CA THR A 147 -8.69 -27.71 14.35
C THR A 147 -8.60 -28.52 15.63
N SER A 148 -7.43 -28.60 16.28
CA SER A 148 -7.26 -29.30 17.55
C SER A 148 -7.96 -28.61 18.73
N ARG A 149 -8.45 -27.38 18.56
CA ARG A 149 -9.30 -26.69 19.56
C ARG A 149 -10.79 -26.97 19.37
N VAL A 150 -11.19 -27.61 18.27
CA VAL A 150 -12.60 -27.89 17.92
C VAL A 150 -13.03 -29.32 18.31
N ASN A 151 -12.08 -30.21 18.63
CA ASN A 151 -12.31 -31.53 19.22
C ASN A 151 -11.85 -31.56 20.68
#